data_AF-A0A4Y9IT35-F1
#
_entry.id   AF-A0A4Y9IT35-F1
#
_cell.length_a   1.000
_cell.length_b   1.000
_cell.length_c   1.000
_cell.angle_alpha   90.00
_cell.angle_beta   90.00
_cell.angle_gamma   90.00
#
_symmetry.space_group_name_H-M   'P 1'
#
loop_
_entity.id
_entity.type
_entity.pdbx_description
1 polymer ?
#
loop_
_entity_poly.entity_id
_entity_poly.type
_entity_poly.pdbx_seq_one_letter_code
_entity_poly.pdbx_strand_id
1 'polypeptide(L)'
;MEQQEQELTREQRLELEDKAIQALLSMGAKFSVPLKINPVKPSKWFNLKKRIFRNRTVVWRDEQIPKGWDVTLTEIPDVELGKMKEVYMRNFHIKPLYLGTIDRLRQLYILIEYDEETVQEQPIQESKRLFKYIPQMAEIAAVAVINDPTVVDPKNKAVRELKQFFMEHLTVARLRKLAEVINQMMNPAGFTSSIRLIREMGTTRPKTENERIE
;
A
#
# COMPACT_ATOMS: atom_id res chain seq x y z
N MET A 1 -24.97 -10.32 23.45
CA MET A 1 -23.66 -10.31 24.11
C MET A 1 -22.92 -9.10 23.57
N GLU A 2 -23.07 -7.96 24.25
CA GLU A 2 -22.26 -6.78 23.98
C GLU A 2 -20.84 -7.08 24.43
N GLN A 3 -19.90 -7.07 23.49
CA GLN A 3 -18.48 -7.14 23.83
C GLN A 3 -18.14 -5.81 24.51
N GLN A 4 -17.99 -5.83 25.83
CA GLN A 4 -17.38 -4.71 26.55
C GLN A 4 -15.98 -4.50 25.95
N GLU A 5 -15.79 -3.37 25.26
CA GLU A 5 -14.49 -2.91 24.81
C GLU A 5 -13.64 -2.65 26.06
N GLN A 6 -12.84 -3.64 26.46
CA GLN A 6 -11.85 -3.46 27.53
C GLN A 6 -10.85 -2.40 27.07
N GLU A 7 -10.81 -1.26 27.77
CA GLU A 7 -9.83 -0.21 27.51
C GLU A 7 -8.43 -0.75 27.78
N LEU A 8 -7.71 -1.07 26.72
CA LEU A 8 -6.33 -1.58 26.79
C LEU A 8 -5.42 -0.55 27.47
N THR A 9 -4.60 -1.03 28.40
CA THR A 9 -3.50 -0.24 28.99
C THR A 9 -2.49 0.16 27.92
N ARG A 10 -1.76 1.26 28.13
CA ARG A 10 -0.82 1.82 27.15
C ARG A 10 0.23 0.79 26.69
N GLU A 11 0.75 -0.02 27.61
CA GLU A 11 1.75 -1.06 27.32
C GLU A 11 1.15 -2.17 26.44
N GLN A 12 -0.06 -2.63 26.75
CA GLN A 12 -0.76 -3.62 25.93
C GLN A 12 -1.07 -3.10 24.52
N ARG A 13 -1.38 -1.80 24.37
CA ARG A 13 -1.55 -1.18 23.05
C ARG A 13 -0.25 -1.20 22.25
N LEU A 14 0.87 -0.82 22.87
CA LEU A 14 2.18 -0.84 22.23
C LEU A 14 2.58 -2.26 21.80
N GLU A 15 2.37 -3.27 22.65
CA GLU A 15 2.65 -4.67 22.29
C GLU A 15 1.78 -5.17 21.12
N LEU A 16 0.52 -4.75 21.08
CA LEU A 16 -0.39 -5.08 19.98
C LEU A 16 0.04 -4.39 18.68
N GLU A 17 0.46 -3.12 18.76
CA GLU A 17 1.01 -2.38 17.62
C GLU A 17 2.29 -3.04 17.10
N ASP A 18 3.23 -3.40 17.97
CA ASP A 18 4.46 -4.08 17.60
C ASP A 18 4.19 -5.46 16.97
N LYS A 19 3.25 -6.23 17.53
CA LYS A 19 2.82 -7.50 16.93
C LYS A 19 2.17 -7.30 15.56
N ALA A 20 1.34 -6.26 15.41
CA ALA A 20 0.72 -5.93 14.14
C ALA A 20 1.77 -5.50 13.09
N ILE A 21 2.77 -4.71 13.48
CA ILE A 21 3.89 -4.32 12.63
C ILE A 21 4.70 -5.56 12.20
N GLN A 22 5.03 -6.46 13.13
CA GLN A 22 5.73 -7.71 12.80
C GLN A 22 4.93 -8.63 11.86
N ALA A 23 3.61 -8.72 12.05
CA ALA A 23 2.73 -9.45 11.15
C ALA A 23 2.69 -8.80 9.75
N LEU A 24 2.63 -7.47 9.66
CA LEU A 24 2.69 -6.74 8.39
C LEU A 24 4.05 -6.91 7.70
N LEU A 25 5.15 -6.89 8.46
CA LEU A 25 6.51 -7.11 7.94
C LEU A 25 6.73 -8.53 7.43
N SER A 26 6.06 -9.53 8.00
CA SER A 26 6.20 -10.93 7.58
C SER A 26 5.25 -11.32 6.43
N MET A 27 4.00 -10.84 6.46
CA MET A 27 2.96 -11.24 5.51
C MET A 27 2.76 -10.25 4.36
N GLY A 28 3.16 -8.99 4.54
CA GLY A 28 2.79 -7.88 3.66
C GLY A 28 1.31 -7.47 3.81
N ALA A 29 0.85 -6.57 2.94
CA ALA A 29 -0.54 -6.09 2.94
C ALA A 29 -1.29 -6.51 1.66
N LYS A 30 -2.56 -6.89 1.79
CA LYS A 30 -3.44 -7.22 0.65
C LYS A 30 -4.58 -6.23 0.57
N PHE A 31 -4.91 -5.78 -0.63
CA PHE A 31 -6.10 -4.96 -0.87
C PHE A 31 -6.63 -5.17 -2.27
N SER A 32 -7.90 -4.82 -2.47
CA SER A 32 -8.60 -5.02 -3.74
C SER A 32 -9.31 -3.74 -4.17
N VAL A 33 -9.26 -3.44 -5.47
CA VAL A 33 -9.84 -2.22 -6.05
C VAL A 33 -10.92 -2.60 -7.07
N PRO A 34 -12.16 -2.10 -6.91
CA PRO A 34 -13.21 -2.32 -7.90
C PRO A 34 -12.86 -1.60 -9.19
N LEU A 35 -12.99 -2.31 -10.31
CA LEU A 35 -12.85 -1.76 -11.65
C LEU A 35 -14.18 -1.13 -12.08
N LYS A 36 -14.10 -0.04 -12.83
CA LYS A 36 -15.28 0.64 -13.40
C LYS A 36 -15.81 -0.06 -14.67
N ILE A 37 -15.42 -1.32 -14.88
CA ILE A 37 -15.73 -2.12 -16.06
C ILE A 37 -16.78 -3.15 -15.66
N ASN A 38 -17.82 -3.30 -16.47
CA ASN A 38 -18.86 -4.31 -16.23
C ASN A 38 -18.40 -5.68 -16.74
N PRO A 39 -18.64 -6.77 -15.97
CA PRO A 39 -18.25 -8.10 -16.39
C PRO A 39 -19.03 -8.57 -17.62
N VAL A 40 -18.30 -9.07 -18.61
CA VAL A 40 -18.87 -9.66 -19.83
C VAL A 40 -18.99 -11.17 -19.65
N LYS A 41 -20.06 -11.77 -20.18
CA LYS A 41 -20.23 -13.22 -20.17
C LYS A 41 -19.48 -13.87 -21.33
N PRO A 42 -18.97 -15.10 -21.18
CA PRO A 42 -18.29 -15.81 -22.26
C PRO A 42 -19.21 -15.98 -23.47
N SER A 43 -18.63 -15.81 -24.67
CA SER A 43 -19.36 -16.02 -25.94
C SER A 43 -19.89 -17.45 -26.05
N LYS A 44 -21.07 -17.60 -26.69
CA LYS A 44 -21.69 -18.91 -26.96
C LYS A 44 -20.74 -19.84 -27.72
N TRP A 45 -19.91 -19.30 -28.63
CA TRP A 45 -18.88 -20.04 -29.36
C TRP A 45 -17.77 -20.58 -28.47
N PHE A 46 -17.35 -19.81 -27.47
CA PHE A 46 -16.36 -20.26 -26.50
C PHE A 46 -16.90 -21.45 -25.71
N ASN A 47 -18.14 -21.33 -25.21
CA ASN A 47 -18.81 -22.40 -24.47
C ASN A 47 -19.00 -23.67 -25.34
N LEU A 48 -19.33 -23.51 -26.62
CA LEU A 48 -19.44 -24.61 -27.56
C LEU A 48 -18.08 -25.31 -27.77
N LYS A 49 -17.01 -24.55 -28.03
CA LYS A 49 -15.66 -25.11 -28.19
C LYS A 49 -15.18 -25.81 -26.91
N LYS A 50 -15.43 -25.24 -25.73
CA LYS A 50 -15.08 -25.87 -24.44
C LYS A 50 -15.82 -27.19 -24.24
N ARG A 51 -17.09 -27.26 -24.65
CA ARG A 51 -17.90 -28.47 -24.60
C ARG A 51 -17.43 -29.56 -25.56
N ILE A 52 -16.98 -29.18 -26.77
CA ILE A 52 -16.45 -30.10 -27.79
C ILE A 52 -15.05 -30.60 -27.41
N PHE A 53 -14.17 -29.70 -26.97
CA PHE A 53 -12.78 -30.01 -26.62
C PHE A 53 -12.60 -30.14 -25.10
N ARG A 54 -13.20 -31.16 -24.51
CA ARG A 54 -13.21 -31.39 -23.05
C ARG A 54 -11.81 -31.54 -22.43
N ASN A 55 -10.85 -32.03 -23.21
CA ASN A 55 -9.48 -32.27 -22.74
C ASN A 55 -8.58 -31.03 -22.76
N ARG A 56 -9.08 -29.86 -23.20
CA ARG A 56 -8.32 -28.60 -23.21
C ARG A 56 -8.78 -27.69 -22.06
N THR A 57 -7.87 -27.39 -21.14
CA THR A 57 -8.09 -26.39 -20.09
C THR A 57 -7.98 -24.99 -20.68
N VAL A 58 -9.04 -24.53 -21.35
CA VAL A 58 -9.13 -23.15 -21.84
C VAL A 58 -9.92 -22.33 -20.81
N VAL A 59 -9.27 -21.34 -20.22
CA VAL A 59 -9.91 -20.35 -19.33
C VAL A 59 -10.40 -19.19 -20.18
N TRP A 60 -11.68 -18.84 -20.05
CA TRP A 60 -12.19 -17.63 -20.68
C TRP A 60 -11.63 -16.42 -19.94
N ARG A 61 -11.18 -15.42 -20.69
CA ARG A 61 -10.72 -14.15 -20.14
C ARG A 61 -11.39 -13.03 -20.91
N ASP A 62 -11.85 -12.02 -20.17
CA ASP A 62 -12.33 -10.79 -20.76
C ASP A 62 -11.19 -10.06 -21.48
N GLU A 63 -11.41 -9.65 -22.72
CA GLU A 63 -10.41 -8.97 -23.54
C GLU A 63 -10.10 -7.56 -23.02
N GLN A 64 -11.03 -6.96 -22.27
CA GLN A 64 -10.86 -5.63 -21.68
C GLN A 64 -9.82 -5.60 -20.54
N ILE A 65 -9.53 -6.76 -19.94
CA ILE A 65 -8.60 -6.86 -18.81
C ILE A 65 -7.17 -7.15 -19.33
N PRO A 66 -6.19 -6.28 -19.05
CA PRO A 66 -4.80 -6.51 -19.44
C PRO A 66 -4.27 -7.85 -18.93
N LYS A 67 -3.45 -8.53 -19.75
CA LYS A 67 -3.02 -9.92 -19.50
C LYS A 67 -2.26 -10.16 -18.18
N GLY A 68 -1.70 -9.11 -17.58
CA GLY A 68 -0.94 -9.20 -16.32
C GLY A 68 -1.73 -8.85 -15.05
N TRP A 69 -3.01 -8.48 -15.14
CA TRP A 69 -3.78 -8.12 -13.95
C TRP A 69 -4.33 -9.35 -13.22
N ASP A 70 -4.21 -9.36 -11.89
CA ASP A 70 -4.90 -10.29 -11.01
C ASP A 70 -6.28 -9.72 -10.68
N VAL A 71 -7.33 -10.36 -11.20
CA VAL A 71 -8.72 -9.89 -11.11
C VAL A 71 -9.64 -11.02 -10.69
N THR A 72 -10.49 -10.75 -9.71
CA THR A 72 -11.54 -11.64 -9.24
C THR A 72 -12.91 -11.01 -9.43
N LEU A 73 -13.93 -11.81 -9.74
CA LEU A 73 -15.31 -11.35 -9.82
C LEU A 73 -15.93 -11.39 -8.43
N THR A 74 -16.59 -10.30 -8.01
CA THR A 74 -17.20 -10.19 -6.69
C THR A 74 -18.53 -9.46 -6.78
N GLU A 75 -19.52 -9.92 -6.03
CA GLU A 75 -20.82 -9.27 -5.93
C GLU A 75 -20.78 -8.18 -4.86
N ILE A 76 -21.09 -6.94 -5.26
CA ILE A 76 -21.13 -5.77 -4.37
C ILE A 76 -22.56 -5.22 -4.37
N PRO A 77 -23.13 -4.83 -3.22
CA PRO A 77 -24.41 -4.15 -3.19
C PRO A 77 -24.29 -2.78 -3.86
N ASP A 78 -25.10 -2.54 -4.88
CA ASP A 78 -25.22 -1.25 -5.53
C ASP A 78 -26.31 -0.43 -4.81
N VAL A 79 -25.91 0.71 -4.24
CA VAL A 79 -26.79 1.59 -3.46
C VAL A 79 -27.87 2.20 -4.35
N GLU A 80 -27.57 2.48 -5.62
CA GLU A 80 -28.51 3.12 -6.54
C GLU A 80 -29.59 2.15 -7.03
N LEU A 81 -29.19 0.91 -7.33
CA LEU A 81 -30.07 -0.11 -7.91
C LEU A 81 -30.78 -0.97 -6.85
N GLY A 82 -30.34 -0.93 -5.59
CA GLY A 82 -30.84 -1.80 -4.52
C GLY A 82 -30.62 -3.30 -4.80
N LYS A 83 -29.61 -3.63 -5.62
CA LYS A 83 -29.32 -4.99 -6.10
C LYS A 83 -27.84 -5.31 -5.96
N MET A 84 -27.54 -6.61 -5.88
CA MET A 84 -26.17 -7.09 -6.00
C MET A 84 -25.70 -6.94 -7.44
N LYS A 85 -24.53 -6.34 -7.63
CA LYS A 85 -23.90 -6.15 -8.93
C LYS A 85 -22.57 -6.91 -8.94
N GLU A 86 -22.37 -7.72 -9.97
CA GLU A 86 -21.07 -8.34 -10.23
C GLU A 86 -20.08 -7.26 -10.72
N VAL A 87 -18.96 -7.13 -10.02
CA VAL A 87 -17.90 -6.17 -10.33
C VAL A 87 -16.56 -6.90 -10.36
N TYR A 88 -15.68 -6.50 -11.29
CA TYR A 88 -14.30 -6.96 -11.28
C TYR A 88 -13.50 -6.27 -10.20
N MET A 89 -12.82 -7.05 -9.35
CA MET A 89 -11.93 -6.57 -8.29
C MET A 89 -10.49 -6.87 -8.68
N ARG A 90 -9.67 -5.84 -8.85
CA ARG A 90 -8.22 -6.01 -9.05
C ARG A 90 -7.53 -6.18 -7.71
N ASN A 91 -6.82 -7.28 -7.54
CA ASN A 91 -6.13 -7.61 -6.30
C ASN A 91 -4.69 -7.12 -6.32
N PHE A 92 -4.24 -6.62 -5.19
CA PHE A 92 -2.89 -6.12 -4.97
C PHE A 92 -2.31 -6.72 -3.70
N HIS A 93 -1.01 -7.00 -3.77
CA HIS A 93 -0.22 -7.46 -2.64
C HIS A 93 1.03 -6.60 -2.50
N ILE A 94 1.15 -5.91 -1.38
CA ILE A 94 2.33 -5.16 -0.98
C ILE A 94 3.22 -6.15 -0.22
N LYS A 95 4.32 -6.56 -0.85
CA LYS A 95 5.34 -7.38 -0.19
C LYS A 95 6.08 -6.56 0.87
N PRO A 96 6.75 -7.20 1.84
CA PRO A 96 7.69 -6.51 2.73
C PRO A 96 8.66 -5.65 1.92
N LEU A 97 8.80 -4.37 2.30
CA LEU A 97 9.46 -3.36 1.49
C LEU A 97 10.98 -3.58 1.45
N TYR A 98 11.58 -3.51 0.27
CA TYR A 98 13.04 -3.53 0.14
C TYR A 98 13.64 -2.19 0.60
N LEU A 99 14.89 -2.23 1.07
CA LEU A 99 15.58 -1.03 1.58
C LEU A 99 15.64 0.11 0.55
N GLY A 100 15.91 -0.19 -0.71
CA GLY A 100 15.92 0.81 -1.80
C GLY A 100 14.53 1.43 -2.05
N THR A 101 13.47 0.61 -1.94
CA THR A 101 12.09 1.09 -2.02
C THR A 101 11.77 2.00 -0.83
N ILE A 102 12.19 1.63 0.38
CA ILE A 102 12.01 2.44 1.59
C ILE A 102 12.69 3.82 1.41
N ASP A 103 13.93 3.86 0.91
CA ASP A 103 14.62 5.13 0.66
C ASP A 103 13.86 6.01 -0.35
N ARG A 104 13.41 5.43 -1.47
CA ARG A 104 12.59 6.15 -2.46
C ARG A 104 11.28 6.66 -1.87
N LEU A 105 10.58 5.85 -1.07
CA LEU A 105 9.35 6.26 -0.39
C LEU A 105 9.62 7.42 0.56
N ARG A 106 10.71 7.37 1.34
CA ARG A 106 11.09 8.48 2.23
C ARG A 106 11.32 9.78 1.47
N GLN A 107 12.01 9.73 0.33
CA GLN A 107 12.19 10.90 -0.53
C GLN A 107 10.85 11.49 -0.97
N LEU A 108 9.87 10.65 -1.33
CA LEU A 108 8.54 11.10 -1.72
C LEU A 108 7.76 11.72 -0.56
N TYR A 109 7.84 11.13 0.64
CA TYR A 109 7.18 11.69 1.83
C TYR A 109 7.75 13.05 2.25
N ILE A 110 9.07 13.25 2.13
CA ILE A 110 9.72 14.54 2.46
C ILE A 110 9.21 15.68 1.59
N LEU A 111 8.79 15.40 0.36
CA LEU A 111 8.23 16.41 -0.55
C LEU A 111 6.84 16.90 -0.14
N ILE A 112 6.16 16.19 0.78
CA ILE A 112 4.86 16.59 1.29
C ILE A 112 5.09 17.59 2.42
N GLU A 113 4.95 18.88 2.11
CA GLU A 113 4.93 19.92 3.14
C GLU A 113 3.69 19.74 4.01
N TYR A 114 3.90 19.45 5.28
CA TYR A 114 2.86 19.31 6.28
C TYR A 114 3.29 20.05 7.54
N ASP A 115 2.45 20.97 7.98
CA ASP A 115 2.66 21.74 9.20
C ASP A 115 1.45 21.53 10.12
N GLU A 116 1.71 20.94 11.28
CA GLU A 116 0.69 20.55 12.24
C GLU A 116 0.03 21.78 12.88
N GLU A 117 0.80 22.86 13.09
CA GLU A 117 0.30 24.09 13.73
C GLU A 117 -0.77 24.75 12.86
N THR A 118 -0.49 24.92 11.56
CA THR A 118 -1.44 25.51 10.61
C THR A 118 -2.66 24.62 10.35
N VAL A 119 -2.52 23.29 10.43
CA VAL A 119 -3.66 22.36 10.32
C VAL A 119 -4.60 22.48 11.51
N GLN A 120 -4.07 22.71 12.72
CA GLN A 120 -4.89 22.94 13.91
C GLN A 120 -5.59 24.31 13.87
N GLU A 121 -4.91 25.36 13.39
CA GLU A 121 -5.47 26.70 13.28
C GLU A 121 -6.55 26.82 12.18
N GLN A 122 -6.29 26.24 11.00
CA GLN A 122 -7.15 26.40 9.81
C GLN A 122 -7.39 25.07 9.06
N PRO A 123 -8.10 24.10 9.68
CA PRO A 123 -8.18 22.73 9.20
C PRO A 123 -8.77 22.61 7.79
N ILE A 124 -9.80 23.40 7.45
CA ILE A 124 -10.48 23.31 6.15
C ILE A 124 -9.62 23.90 5.03
N GLN A 125 -8.91 25.00 5.28
CA GLN A 125 -8.10 25.67 4.26
C GLN A 125 -6.85 24.84 3.94
N GLU A 126 -6.17 24.37 4.98
CA GLU A 126 -5.00 23.51 4.82
C GLU A 126 -5.37 22.16 4.20
N SER A 127 -6.51 21.56 4.57
CA SER A 127 -7.00 20.33 3.89
C SER A 127 -7.15 20.52 2.38
N LYS A 128 -7.69 21.67 1.94
CA LYS A 128 -7.82 21.99 0.51
C LYS A 128 -6.46 22.14 -0.17
N ARG A 129 -5.50 22.78 0.51
CA ARG A 129 -4.12 22.91 0.02
C ARG A 129 -3.44 21.56 -0.11
N LEU A 130 -3.60 20.67 0.87
CA LEU A 130 -3.00 19.33 0.90
C LEU A 130 -3.51 18.41 -0.22
N PHE A 131 -4.70 18.68 -0.80
CA PHE A 131 -5.17 17.93 -1.97
C PHE A 131 -4.22 18.04 -3.18
N LYS A 132 -3.33 19.05 -3.24
CA LYS A 132 -2.27 19.13 -4.26
C LYS A 132 -1.34 17.90 -4.25
N TYR A 133 -1.26 17.19 -3.13
CA TYR A 133 -0.40 16.02 -2.95
C TYR A 133 -1.06 14.68 -3.26
N ILE A 134 -2.34 14.65 -3.67
CA ILE A 134 -3.00 13.39 -4.08
C ILE A 134 -2.19 12.61 -5.14
N PRO A 135 -1.64 13.24 -6.19
CA PRO A 135 -0.81 12.52 -7.16
C PRO A 135 0.47 11.95 -6.55
N GLN A 136 1.07 12.63 -5.58
CA GLN A 136 2.26 12.13 -4.89
C GLN A 136 1.91 10.94 -3.99
N MET A 137 0.78 11.00 -3.27
CA MET A 137 0.28 9.86 -2.49
C MET A 137 -0.02 8.64 -3.37
N ALA A 138 -0.58 8.84 -4.57
CA ALA A 138 -0.79 7.76 -5.53
C ALA A 138 0.54 7.17 -6.04
N GLU A 139 1.59 7.99 -6.16
CA GLU A 139 2.94 7.55 -6.52
C GLU A 139 3.58 6.71 -5.40
N ILE A 140 3.46 7.16 -4.15
CA ILE A 140 3.89 6.41 -2.96
C ILE A 140 3.24 5.02 -2.94
N ALA A 141 1.92 4.96 -3.16
CA ALA A 141 1.19 3.70 -3.24
C ALA A 141 1.70 2.81 -4.40
N ALA A 142 1.96 3.39 -5.57
CA ALA A 142 2.45 2.65 -6.74
C ALA A 142 3.85 2.07 -6.50
N VAL A 143 4.77 2.86 -5.94
CA VAL A 143 6.13 2.43 -5.59
C VAL A 143 6.11 1.27 -4.60
N ALA A 144 5.27 1.37 -3.55
CA ALA A 144 5.15 0.33 -2.54
C ALA A 144 4.54 -0.97 -3.09
N VAL A 145 3.59 -0.90 -4.01
CA VAL A 145 2.97 -2.08 -4.63
C VAL A 145 3.93 -2.79 -5.58
N ILE A 146 4.73 -2.05 -6.35
CA ILE A 146 5.69 -2.64 -7.29
C ILE A 146 6.87 -3.23 -6.52
N ASN A 147 7.45 -2.47 -5.58
CA ASN A 147 8.53 -2.88 -4.68
C ASN A 147 9.61 -3.73 -5.38
N ASP A 148 10.24 -3.16 -6.40
CA ASP A 148 11.34 -3.77 -7.16
C ASP A 148 12.52 -2.79 -7.27
N PRO A 149 13.72 -3.22 -7.69
CA PRO A 149 14.87 -2.33 -7.83
C PRO A 149 14.66 -1.20 -8.86
N THR A 150 13.72 -1.37 -9.79
CA THR A 150 13.48 -0.41 -10.88
C THR A 150 12.65 0.79 -10.42
N VAL A 151 11.94 0.71 -9.30
CA VAL A 151 11.14 1.83 -8.74
C VAL A 151 11.99 3.01 -8.26
N VAL A 152 13.30 2.81 -8.10
CA VAL A 152 14.25 3.87 -7.71
C VAL A 152 14.37 4.92 -8.82
N ASP A 153 14.20 4.53 -10.10
CA ASP A 153 14.21 5.46 -11.22
C ASP A 153 12.89 6.27 -11.28
N PRO A 154 12.92 7.60 -11.17
CA PRO A 154 11.74 8.46 -11.29
C PRO A 154 10.98 8.32 -12.63
N LYS A 155 11.64 7.83 -13.69
CA LYS A 155 11.05 7.70 -15.03
C LYS A 155 10.41 6.33 -15.29
N ASN A 156 10.31 5.49 -14.27
CA ASN A 156 9.75 4.15 -14.40
C ASN A 156 8.30 4.17 -14.96
N LYS A 157 8.11 3.51 -16.11
CA LYS A 157 6.80 3.44 -16.79
C LYS A 157 5.75 2.72 -15.96
N ALA A 158 6.11 1.63 -15.27
CA ALA A 158 5.19 0.84 -14.46
C ALA A 158 4.64 1.65 -13.27
N VAL A 159 5.51 2.43 -12.61
CA VAL A 159 5.10 3.34 -11.52
C VAL A 159 4.11 4.39 -12.06
N ARG A 160 4.37 4.98 -13.22
CA ARG A 160 3.49 5.97 -13.84
C ARG A 160 2.12 5.40 -14.22
N GLU A 161 2.09 4.22 -14.85
CA GLU A 161 0.85 3.54 -15.22
C GLU A 161 0.02 3.17 -13.99
N LEU A 162 0.66 2.67 -12.93
CA LEU A 162 -0.04 2.28 -11.72
C LEU A 162 -0.51 3.49 -10.90
N LYS A 163 0.28 4.56 -10.86
CA LYS A 163 -0.13 5.86 -10.30
C LYS A 163 -1.40 6.37 -10.98
N GLN A 164 -1.41 6.37 -12.31
CA GLN A 164 -2.59 6.80 -13.08
C GLN A 164 -3.81 5.91 -12.76
N PHE A 165 -3.61 4.59 -12.71
CA PHE A 165 -4.67 3.66 -12.32
C PHE A 165 -5.25 4.00 -10.94
N PHE A 166 -4.41 4.26 -9.94
CA PHE A 166 -4.86 4.61 -8.60
C PHE A 166 -5.61 5.95 -8.55
N MET A 167 -5.17 6.96 -9.30
CA MET A 167 -5.86 8.24 -9.43
C MET A 167 -7.29 8.07 -9.98
N GLU A 168 -7.49 7.13 -10.91
CA GLU A 168 -8.78 6.90 -11.56
C GLU A 168 -9.75 6.03 -10.74
N HIS A 169 -9.22 5.14 -9.89
CA HIS A 169 -9.98 4.06 -9.25
C HIS A 169 -10.07 4.15 -7.72
N LEU A 170 -9.17 4.88 -7.06
CA LEU A 170 -9.19 5.01 -5.60
C LEU A 170 -9.87 6.31 -5.16
N THR A 171 -10.58 6.23 -4.05
CA THR A 171 -11.04 7.40 -3.31
C THR A 171 -9.95 7.91 -2.38
N VAL A 172 -10.00 9.19 -2.00
CA VAL A 172 -9.04 9.79 -1.06
C VAL A 172 -8.95 8.99 0.24
N ALA A 173 -10.09 8.55 0.78
CA ALA A 173 -10.13 7.75 2.01
C ALA A 173 -9.38 6.40 1.87
N ARG A 174 -9.53 5.73 0.72
CA ARG A 174 -8.81 4.47 0.45
C ARG A 174 -7.33 4.71 0.25
N LEU A 175 -6.96 5.78 -0.48
CA LEU A 175 -5.57 6.15 -0.70
C LEU A 175 -4.86 6.49 0.63
N ARG A 176 -5.52 7.25 1.50
CA ARG A 176 -5.04 7.55 2.86
C ARG A 176 -4.74 6.27 3.64
N LYS A 177 -5.72 5.34 3.69
CA LYS A 177 -5.55 4.07 4.40
C LYS A 177 -4.39 3.25 3.85
N LEU A 178 -4.19 3.23 2.53
CA LEU A 178 -3.03 2.57 1.92
C LEU A 178 -1.71 3.23 2.32
N ALA A 179 -1.66 4.57 2.32
CA ALA A 179 -0.47 5.32 2.71
C ALA A 179 -0.11 5.08 4.19
N GLU A 180 -1.11 4.99 5.07
CA GLU A 180 -0.93 4.65 6.49
C GLU A 180 -0.31 3.25 6.66
N VAL A 181 -0.84 2.26 5.96
CA VAL A 181 -0.30 0.89 5.97
C VAL A 181 1.14 0.86 5.45
N ILE A 182 1.44 1.57 4.36
CA ILE A 182 2.79 1.66 3.79
C ILE A 182 3.76 2.31 4.79
N ASN A 183 3.34 3.39 5.45
CA ASN A 183 4.15 4.08 6.45
C ASN A 183 4.47 3.17 7.66
N GLN A 184 3.49 2.37 8.11
CA GLN A 184 3.70 1.36 9.14
C GLN A 184 4.69 0.27 8.68
N MET A 185 4.56 -0.20 7.44
CA MET A 185 5.47 -1.21 6.86
C MET A 185 6.91 -0.72 6.69
N MET A 186 7.15 0.59 6.55
CA MET A 186 8.51 1.15 6.54
C MET A 186 9.20 1.05 7.90
N ASN A 187 8.44 0.84 8.99
CA ASN A 187 8.90 0.70 10.37
C ASN A 187 10.04 1.67 10.76
N PRO A 188 9.82 3.00 10.69
CA PRO A 188 10.87 3.97 11.02
C PRO A 188 11.34 3.87 12.47
N ALA A 189 10.45 3.49 13.41
CA ALA A 189 10.76 3.37 14.84
C ALA A 189 11.66 2.17 15.16
N GLY A 190 11.44 1.02 14.50
CA GLY A 190 12.33 -0.14 14.61
C GLY A 190 13.70 0.14 14.02
N PHE A 191 13.76 0.87 12.90
CA PHE A 191 15.02 1.28 12.29
C PHE A 191 15.82 2.24 13.19
N THR A 192 15.19 3.28 13.75
CA THR A 192 15.86 4.22 14.67
C THR A 192 16.32 3.55 15.96
N SER A 193 15.50 2.65 16.52
CA SER A 193 15.88 1.84 17.68
C SER A 193 17.09 0.95 17.38
N SER A 194 17.14 0.34 16.19
CA SER A 194 18.28 -0.48 15.75
C SER A 194 19.57 0.35 15.62
N ILE A 195 19.49 1.57 15.05
CA ILE A 195 20.65 2.48 14.98
C ILE A 195 21.11 2.88 16.37
N ARG A 196 20.18 3.23 17.27
CA ARG A 196 20.50 3.60 18.65
C ARG A 196 21.23 2.46 19.36
N LEU A 197 20.71 1.23 19.25
CA LEU A 197 21.35 0.04 19.81
C LEU A 197 22.76 -0.18 19.24
N ILE A 198 22.96 -0.07 17.92
CA ILE A 198 24.28 -0.16 17.30
C ILE A 198 25.23 0.92 17.84
N ARG A 199 24.74 2.15 18.00
CA ARG A 199 25.52 3.28 18.54
C ARG A 199 25.86 3.10 20.02
N GLU A 200 24.94 2.55 20.81
CA GLU A 200 25.13 2.23 22.23
C GLU A 200 26.06 1.03 22.42
N MET A 201 25.98 0.02 21.56
CA MET A 201 26.91 -1.11 21.49
C MET A 201 28.28 -0.75 20.92
N GLY A 202 28.38 0.40 20.22
CA GLY A 202 29.61 1.03 19.75
C GLY A 202 30.51 1.48 20.90
N THR A 203 31.08 0.51 21.60
CA THR A 203 31.92 0.64 22.81
C THR A 203 33.38 0.99 22.50
N THR A 204 33.68 1.53 21.33
CA THR A 204 35.00 2.14 21.08
C THR A 204 34.82 3.59 20.65
N ARG A 205 34.64 4.48 21.64
CA ARG A 205 35.13 5.85 21.44
C ARG A 205 36.62 5.71 21.08
N PRO A 206 37.09 6.23 19.93
CA PRO A 206 38.52 6.23 19.67
C PRO A 206 39.17 7.04 20.79
N LYS A 207 40.05 6.40 21.58
CA LYS A 207 40.87 7.09 22.58
C LYS A 207 41.49 8.32 21.93
N THR A 208 41.18 9.50 22.47
CA THR A 208 41.89 10.74 22.13
C THR A 208 43.38 10.53 22.35
N GLU A 209 44.23 11.13 21.52
CA GLU A 209 45.68 10.86 21.48
C GLU A 209 46.37 10.98 22.85
N ASN A 210 45.82 11.79 23.74
CA ASN A 210 46.26 11.95 25.14
C ASN A 210 46.05 10.72 26.04
N GLU A 211 45.15 9.78 25.71
CA GLU A 211 44.88 8.55 26.49
C GLU A 211 45.67 7.33 26.01
N ARG A 212 46.58 7.53 25.03
CA ARG A 212 47.44 6.48 24.45
C ARG A 212 48.89 6.52 24.96
N ILE A 213 49.23 7.49 25.81
CA ILE A 213 50.60 7.73 26.31
C ILE A 213 50.72 7.38 27.81
N GLU A 214 49.84 6.54 28.35
CA GLU A 214 50.05 5.89 29.67
C GLU A 214 50.40 4.41 29.51
#